data_AF-A0A413ZY32-F1
#
_entry.id   AF-A0A413ZY32-F1
#
_cell.length_a   1.000
_cell.length_b   1.000
_cell.length_c   1.000
_cell.angle_alpha   90.00
_cell.angle_beta   90.00
_cell.angle_gamma   90.00
#
_symmetry.space_group_name_H-M   'P 1'
#
loop_
_entity.id
_entity.type
_entity.pdbx_description
1 polymer ?
#
loop_
_entity_poly.entity_id
_entity_poly.type
_entity_poly.pdbx_seq_one_letter_code
_entity_poly.pdbx_strand_id
1 'polypeptide(L)'
;MAKTINPENYYTVYYWMSTELGLSGVEKDLYALIYYYYEKMNNECYYSYSQLEQITGTYKNKIIRSLAKLEEGGYIRILTKENGKKYYQITEDKLVGIQTGANADPVF
;
A
#
# COMPACT_ATOMS: atom_id res chain seq x y z
N MET A 1 17.03 26.23 -5.27
CA MET A 1 15.60 26.54 -5.52
C MET A 1 14.77 25.74 -4.54
N ALA A 2 13.78 26.37 -3.88
CA ALA A 2 12.84 25.62 -3.05
C ALA A 2 11.97 24.71 -3.93
N LYS A 3 11.77 23.47 -3.52
CA LYS A 3 10.89 22.53 -4.22
C LYS A 3 9.44 22.91 -3.92
N THR A 4 8.62 23.15 -4.94
CA THR A 4 7.18 23.34 -4.76
C THR A 4 6.59 22.03 -4.24
N ILE A 5 5.93 22.08 -3.08
CA ILE A 5 5.25 20.94 -2.45
C ILE A 5 3.81 20.93 -2.93
N ASN A 6 3.34 19.81 -3.45
CA ASN A 6 1.91 19.60 -3.73
C ASN A 6 1.25 18.98 -2.47
N PRO A 7 0.40 19.72 -1.74
CA PRO A 7 -0.22 19.21 -0.52
C PRO A 7 -1.20 18.05 -0.79
N GLU A 8 -1.72 17.91 -2.01
CA GLU A 8 -2.62 16.82 -2.42
C GLU A 8 -1.87 15.51 -2.71
N ASN A 9 -0.53 15.52 -2.69
CA ASN A 9 0.29 14.33 -2.93
C ASN A 9 0.66 13.65 -1.60
N TYR A 10 -0.35 13.09 -0.94
CA TYR A 10 -0.21 12.33 0.31
C TYR A 10 -0.83 10.95 0.17
N TYR A 11 -0.50 10.06 1.11
CA TYR A 11 -1.19 8.80 1.33
C TYR A 11 -1.58 8.70 2.80
N THR A 12 -2.69 8.02 3.07
CA THR A 12 -3.23 7.88 4.42
C THR A 12 -2.91 6.50 4.97
N VAL A 13 -2.37 6.45 6.18
CA VAL A 13 -2.24 5.21 6.95
C VAL A 13 -3.45 5.11 7.88
N TYR A 14 -4.36 4.20 7.60
CA TYR A 14 -5.53 3.97 8.44
C TYR A 14 -5.21 3.04 9.62
N TYR A 15 -5.93 3.22 10.72
CA TYR A 15 -5.75 2.42 11.94
C TYR A 15 -5.91 0.91 11.70
N TRP A 16 -6.92 0.52 10.91
CA TRP A 16 -7.23 -0.88 10.56
C TRP A 16 -6.07 -1.59 9.83
N MET A 17 -5.19 -0.85 9.14
CA MET A 17 -4.00 -1.45 8.53
C MET A 17 -3.05 -2.03 9.59
N SER A 18 -3.04 -1.48 10.80
CA SER A 18 -2.24 -1.99 11.91
C SER A 18 -3.00 -3.04 12.72
N THR A 19 -4.29 -2.84 12.99
CA THR A 19 -5.05 -3.69 13.91
C THR A 19 -5.71 -4.89 13.27
N GLU A 20 -6.26 -4.73 12.06
CA GLU A 20 -7.01 -5.78 11.38
C GLU A 20 -6.13 -6.55 10.41
N LEU A 21 -5.23 -5.85 9.70
CA LEU A 21 -4.24 -6.51 8.82
C LEU A 21 -2.94 -6.89 9.54
N GLY A 22 -2.70 -6.38 10.75
CA GLY A 22 -1.46 -6.67 11.49
C GLY A 22 -0.19 -6.13 10.84
N LEU A 23 -0.29 -5.16 9.92
CA LEU A 23 0.87 -4.63 9.20
C LEU A 23 1.67 -3.66 10.06
N SER A 24 2.99 -3.71 9.91
CA SER A 24 3.90 -2.84 10.66
C SER A 24 5.07 -2.35 9.81
N GLY A 25 5.71 -1.26 10.25
CA GLY A 25 6.87 -0.67 9.59
C GLY A 25 6.66 -0.46 8.08
N VAL A 26 7.68 -0.85 7.30
CA VAL A 26 7.72 -0.64 5.84
C VAL A 26 6.59 -1.37 5.11
N GLU A 27 6.13 -2.53 5.60
CA GLU A 27 5.03 -3.27 4.99
C GLU A 27 3.74 -2.45 5.05
N LYS A 28 3.49 -1.78 6.18
CA LYS A 28 2.35 -0.86 6.34
C LYS A 28 2.48 0.37 5.45
N ASP A 29 3.65 0.99 5.39
CA ASP A 29 3.86 2.19 4.56
C ASP A 29 3.65 1.88 3.07
N LEU A 30 4.17 0.74 2.60
CA LEU A 30 3.97 0.28 1.23
C LEU A 30 2.50 -0.05 0.94
N TYR A 31 1.83 -0.75 1.85
CA TYR A 31 0.41 -1.07 1.70
C TYR A 31 -0.44 0.20 1.63
N ALA A 32 -0.22 1.17 2.53
CA ALA A 32 -0.95 2.44 2.54
C ALA A 32 -0.77 3.24 1.24
N LEU A 33 0.46 3.27 0.72
CA LEU A 33 0.76 3.91 -0.57
C LEU A 33 0.01 3.23 -1.73
N ILE A 34 0.02 1.90 -1.80
CA ILE A 34 -0.68 1.15 -2.85
C ILE A 34 -2.20 1.32 -2.70
N TYR A 35 -2.70 1.34 -1.46
CA TYR A 35 -4.11 1.52 -1.14
C TYR A 35 -4.65 2.89 -1.59
N TYR A 36 -3.84 3.96 -1.48
CA TYR A 36 -4.20 5.25 -2.08
C TYR A 36 -4.47 5.15 -3.59
N TYR A 37 -3.68 4.36 -4.34
CA TYR A 37 -3.93 4.16 -5.77
C TYR A 37 -5.17 3.30 -6.03
N TYR A 38 -5.46 2.34 -5.16
CA TYR A 38 -6.73 1.61 -5.19
C TYR A 38 -7.93 2.56 -5.07
N GLU A 39 -7.93 3.45 -4.06
CA GLU A 39 -9.08 4.34 -3.82
C GLU A 39 -9.20 5.50 -4.81
N LYS A 40 -8.07 6.02 -5.30
CA LYS A 40 -8.04 7.30 -6.03
C LYS A 40 -7.55 7.21 -7.47
N MET A 41 -6.89 6.11 -7.88
CA MET A 41 -6.13 6.04 -9.14
C MET A 41 -6.18 4.65 -9.82
N ASN A 42 -7.28 4.30 -10.49
CA ASN A 42 -7.43 3.11 -11.35
C ASN A 42 -6.89 1.77 -10.78
N ASN A 43 -6.66 1.67 -9.47
CA ASN A 43 -6.06 0.51 -8.82
C ASN A 43 -4.69 0.07 -9.38
N GLU A 44 -3.84 0.98 -9.86
CA GLU A 44 -2.51 0.61 -10.38
C GLU A 44 -1.41 1.52 -9.85
N CYS A 45 -0.59 0.99 -8.94
CA CYS A 45 0.56 1.69 -8.37
C CYS A 45 1.84 1.38 -9.17
N TYR A 46 2.47 2.40 -9.76
CA TYR A 46 3.57 2.24 -10.73
C TYR A 46 4.96 2.66 -10.21
N TYR A 47 5.17 2.75 -8.91
CA TYR A 47 6.44 3.21 -8.35
C TYR A 47 7.60 2.23 -8.60
N SER A 48 8.72 2.79 -9.05
CA SER A 48 10.00 2.07 -9.09
C SER A 48 10.55 1.84 -7.68
N TYR A 49 11.46 0.88 -7.52
CA TYR A 49 12.10 0.64 -6.22
C TYR A 49 12.81 1.88 -5.67
N SER A 50 13.47 2.68 -6.52
CA SER A 50 14.14 3.91 -6.06
C SER A 50 13.16 4.95 -5.51
N GLN A 51 11.98 5.08 -6.12
CA GLN A 51 10.93 5.96 -5.59
C GLN A 51 10.38 5.42 -4.27
N LEU A 52 10.21 4.10 -4.16
CA LEU A 52 9.80 3.48 -2.90
C LEU A 52 10.86 3.66 -1.79
N GLU A 53 12.16 3.62 -2.11
CA GLU A 53 13.24 3.94 -1.17
C GLU A 53 13.14 5.37 -0.66
N GLN A 54 12.88 6.33 -1.56
CA GLN A 54 12.69 7.74 -1.20
C GLN A 54 11.47 7.96 -0.31
N ILE A 55 10.36 7.27 -0.59
CA ILE A 55 9.11 7.42 0.16
C ILE A 55 9.22 6.79 1.55
N THR A 56 9.75 5.56 1.62
CA THR A 56 9.79 4.77 2.86
C THR A 56 11.04 5.04 3.72
N GLY A 57 12.05 5.70 3.16
CA GLY A 57 13.33 5.93 3.84
C GLY A 57 14.14 4.64 4.09
N THR A 58 13.81 3.53 3.44
CA THR A 58 14.51 2.25 3.58
C THR A 58 15.26 1.86 2.31
N TYR A 59 16.13 0.86 2.42
CA TYR A 59 16.89 0.29 1.31
C TYR A 59 16.11 -0.74 0.47
N LYS A 60 16.46 -0.84 -0.81
CA LYS A 60 15.83 -1.67 -1.85
C LYS A 60 15.56 -3.11 -1.42
N ASN A 61 16.52 -3.79 -0.81
CA ASN A 61 16.34 -5.20 -0.41
C ASN A 61 15.22 -5.37 0.63
N LYS A 62 15.03 -4.40 1.54
CA LYS A 62 13.92 -4.42 2.49
C LYS A 62 12.59 -4.20 1.80
N ILE A 63 12.54 -3.30 0.80
CA ILE A 63 11.33 -3.06 0.00
C ILE A 63 10.93 -4.32 -0.77
N ILE A 64 11.87 -4.95 -1.48
CA ILE A 64 11.61 -6.18 -2.23
C ILE A 64 11.05 -7.27 -1.31
N ARG A 65 11.68 -7.48 -0.13
CA ARG A 65 11.19 -8.46 0.84
C ARG A 65 9.82 -8.09 1.42
N SER A 66 9.56 -6.81 1.67
CA SER A 66 8.28 -6.35 2.22
C SER A 66 7.16 -6.50 1.19
N LEU A 67 7.41 -6.16 -0.08
CA LEU A 67 6.46 -6.39 -1.18
C LEU A 67 6.18 -7.88 -1.38
N ALA A 68 7.20 -8.72 -1.36
CA ALA A 68 7.03 -10.18 -1.47
C ALA A 68 6.16 -10.73 -0.34
N LYS A 69 6.40 -10.32 0.91
CA LYS A 69 5.54 -10.71 2.05
C LYS A 69 4.10 -10.21 1.91
N LEU A 70 3.90 -8.99 1.42
CA LEU A 70 2.55 -8.46 1.20
C LEU A 70 1.81 -9.28 0.13
N GLU A 71 2.51 -9.71 -0.92
CA GLU A 71 1.97 -10.58 -1.96
C GLU A 71 1.68 -12.00 -1.44
N GLU A 72 2.63 -12.61 -0.71
CA GLU A 72 2.47 -13.91 -0.07
C GLU A 72 1.31 -13.93 0.95
N GLY A 73 1.12 -12.82 1.67
CA GLY A 73 0.00 -12.62 2.60
C GLY A 73 -1.35 -12.35 1.91
N GLY A 74 -1.34 -12.19 0.58
CA GLY A 74 -2.53 -11.91 -0.22
C GLY A 74 -3.06 -10.49 -0.07
N TYR A 75 -2.26 -9.55 0.44
CA TYR A 75 -2.67 -8.14 0.59
C TYR A 75 -2.59 -7.37 -0.72
N ILE A 76 -1.62 -7.71 -1.57
CA ILE A 76 -1.40 -7.09 -2.87
C ILE A 76 -1.15 -8.14 -3.96
N ARG A 77 -1.18 -7.71 -5.21
CA ARG A 77 -0.65 -8.46 -6.36
C ARG A 77 0.48 -7.67 -7.01
N ILE A 78 1.58 -8.34 -7.36
CA ILE A 78 2.69 -7.75 -8.10
C ILE A 78 2.60 -8.23 -9.55
N LEU A 79 2.28 -7.30 -10.45
CA LEU A 79 2.00 -7.61 -11.84
C LEU A 79 3.02 -6.94 -12.76
N THR A 80 3.15 -7.47 -13.97
CA THR A 80 4.04 -6.92 -15.01
C THR A 80 3.21 -6.69 -16.27
N LYS A 81 3.25 -5.47 -16.81
CA LYS A 81 2.64 -5.15 -18.10
C LYS A 81 3.44 -5.79 -19.25
N GLU A 82 2.87 -5.86 -20.44
CA GLU A 82 3.53 -6.41 -21.64
C GLU A 82 4.87 -5.74 -21.96
N ASN A 83 5.00 -4.45 -21.63
CA ASN A 83 6.24 -3.69 -21.79
C ASN A 83 7.30 -3.94 -20.71
N GLY A 84 7.08 -4.91 -19.82
CA GLY A 84 7.99 -5.26 -18.72
C GLY A 84 7.90 -4.36 -17.49
N LYS A 85 7.03 -3.34 -17.48
CA LYS A 85 6.86 -2.44 -16.34
C LYS A 85 6.07 -3.13 -15.23
N LYS A 86 6.65 -3.16 -14.02
CA LYS A 86 5.97 -3.66 -12.81
C LYS A 86 4.96 -2.66 -12.26
N TYR A 87 3.88 -3.17 -11.69
CA TYR A 87 2.89 -2.41 -10.94
C TYR A 87 2.27 -3.26 -9.82
N TYR A 88 1.65 -2.58 -8.87
CA TYR A 88 1.09 -3.20 -7.67
C TYR A 88 -0.39 -2.85 -7.54
N GLN A 89 -1.20 -3.79 -7.10
CA GLN A 89 -2.65 -3.62 -6.88
C GLN A 89 -3.06 -4.19 -5.52
N ILE A 90 -4.11 -3.64 -4.92
CA ILE A 90 -4.72 -4.22 -3.72
C ILE A 90 -5.52 -5.46 -4.10
N THR A 91 -5.47 -6.49 -3.26
CA THR A 91 -6.36 -7.65 -3.36
C THR A 91 -7.62 -7.39 -2.53
N GLU A 92 -8.76 -7.25 -3.19
CA GLU A 92 -10.04 -6.86 -2.55
C GLU A 92 -10.59 -7.92 -1.58
N ASP A 93 -10.25 -9.20 -1.76
CA ASP A 93 -10.75 -10.30 -0.92
C ASP A 93 -10.41 -10.10 0.58
N LYS A 94 -9.31 -9.40 0.88
CA LYS A 94 -8.92 -9.05 2.26
C LYS A 94 -9.65 -7.82 2.80
N LEU A 95 -10.24 -6.99 1.95
CA LEU A 95 -11.04 -5.83 2.34
C LEU A 95 -12.48 -6.19 2.67
N VAL A 96 -13.03 -7.26 2.07
CA VAL A 96 -14.42 -7.70 2.34
C VAL A 96 -14.64 -8.09 3.80
N GLY A 97 -13.62 -8.65 4.46
CA GLY A 97 -13.64 -8.94 5.90
C GLY A 97 -13.64 -7.71 6.81
N ILE A 98 -13.19 -6.55 6.30
CA ILE A 98 -13.21 -5.26 7.00
C ILE A 98 -14.62 -4.65 6.92
N GLN A 99 -15.24 -4.72 5.74
CA GLN A 99 -16.55 -4.11 5.52
C GLN A 99 -17.69 -4.80 6.29
N THR A 100 -17.57 -6.10 6.59
CA THR A 100 -18.57 -6.83 7.40
C THR A 100 -18.49 -6.54 8.90
N GLY A 101 -17.40 -5.92 9.39
CA GLY A 101 -17.23 -5.50 10.79
C GLY A 101 -17.73 -4.08 11.10
N ALA A 102 -18.00 -3.26 10.09
CA ALA A 102 -18.35 -1.83 10.26
C ALA A 102 -19.76 -1.55 10.80
N ASN A 103 -20.59 -2.59 11.02
CA ASN A 103 -21.96 -2.46 11.55
C ASN A 103 -22.09 -2.82 13.04
N ALA A 104 -20.98 -3.04 13.76
CA ALA A 104 -21.02 -3.14 15.20
C ALA A 104 -20.68 -1.77 15.79
N ASP A 105 -21.71 -1.06 16.28
CA ASP A 105 -21.53 0.15 17.07
C ASP A 105 -20.45 -0.09 18.15
N PRO A 106 -19.50 0.82 18.36
CA PRO A 106 -18.59 0.72 19.49
C PRO A 106 -19.43 0.86 20.77
N VAL A 107 -19.56 -0.25 21.50
CA VAL A 107 -20.03 -0.24 22.88
C VAL A 107 -18.93 0.44 23.71
N PHE A 108 -19.15 1.71 24.05
CA PHE A 108 -18.37 2.43 25.06
C PHE A 108 -18.75 1.98 26.46
#